data_AF-A0A6I3BLI2-F1
#
_entry.id   AF-A0A6I3BLI2-F1
#
_cell.length_a   1.000
_cell.length_b   1.000
_cell.length_c   1.000
_cell.angle_alpha   90.00
_cell.angle_beta   90.00
_cell.angle_gamma   90.00
#
_symmetry.space_group_name_H-M   'P 1'
#
loop_
_entity.id
_entity.type
_entity.pdbx_description
1 polymer ?
#
loop_
_entity_poly.entity_id
_entity_poly.type
_entity_poly.pdbx_seq_one_letter_code
_entity_poly.pdbx_strand_id
1 'polypeptide(L)'
;MTSLINARYLLGEHPLKAEIAELLALVPSDTYPDAQAQLLVLIASAKDGIPSTLVDEWPQFREKYIPTLVLILDFESGEVDFEDMCAIVGKMLEPVVAPFLVLHAENGDPTALINLENLKVINYSDKKVVEQDSDPEHHDLVKEFVVELNQSLQEGGWEQFVQGLIVPAIPFMFSNKLGLMEAKKFLDLIPSSS
;
A
#
# COMPACT_ATOMS: atom_id res chain seq x y z
N MET A 1 -19.09 22.49 -9.69
CA MET A 1 -18.73 21.15 -10.20
C MET A 1 -17.24 21.18 -10.46
N THR A 2 -16.45 20.86 -9.44
CA THR A 2 -15.00 20.76 -9.57
C THR A 2 -14.72 19.64 -10.56
N SER A 3 -14.01 19.94 -11.64
CA SER A 3 -13.64 18.97 -12.67
C SER A 3 -12.87 17.82 -12.02
N LEU A 4 -13.43 16.61 -12.03
CA LEU A 4 -12.81 15.36 -11.51
C LEU A 4 -11.69 14.82 -12.44
N ILE A 5 -11.34 15.58 -13.48
CA ILE A 5 -10.23 15.29 -14.38
C ILE A 5 -8.93 15.31 -13.56
N ASN A 6 -8.12 14.26 -13.69
CA ASN A 6 -6.86 14.07 -12.97
C ASN A 6 -7.01 13.94 -11.44
N ALA A 7 -8.09 13.30 -10.96
CA ALA A 7 -8.21 12.95 -9.56
C ALA A 7 -7.41 11.67 -9.20
N ARG A 8 -7.12 11.52 -7.90
CA ARG A 8 -6.60 10.29 -7.29
C ARG A 8 -7.76 9.60 -6.59
N TYR A 9 -7.97 8.32 -6.86
CA TYR A 9 -9.17 7.60 -6.40
C TYR A 9 -8.84 6.59 -5.31
N LEU A 10 -9.80 6.37 -4.40
CA LEU A 10 -9.77 5.29 -3.42
C LEU A 10 -10.91 4.30 -3.69
N LEU A 11 -10.55 3.05 -3.98
CA LEU A 11 -11.47 1.93 -4.23
C LEU A 11 -11.36 0.86 -3.14
N GLY A 12 -12.31 -0.07 -3.16
CA GLY A 12 -12.46 -1.13 -2.16
C GLY A 12 -13.59 -0.85 -1.18
N GLU A 13 -13.94 -1.86 -0.39
CA GLU A 13 -14.96 -1.78 0.65
C GLU A 13 -14.28 -1.86 2.01
N HIS A 14 -14.52 -0.85 2.86
CA HIS A 14 -14.03 -0.84 4.23
C HIS A 14 -14.84 0.18 5.04
N PRO A 15 -15.16 -0.08 6.33
CA PRO A 15 -15.90 0.86 7.17
C PRO A 15 -15.25 2.25 7.29
N LEU A 16 -13.93 2.33 7.21
CA LEU A 16 -13.14 3.57 7.30
C LEU A 16 -12.79 4.19 5.93
N LYS A 17 -13.42 3.76 4.84
CA LYS A 17 -13.08 4.23 3.47
C LYS A 17 -13.15 5.75 3.35
N ALA A 18 -14.17 6.39 3.92
CA ALA A 18 -14.35 7.84 3.84
C ALA A 18 -13.23 8.59 4.57
N GLU A 19 -12.87 8.12 5.77
CA GLU A 19 -11.83 8.71 6.61
C GLU A 19 -10.44 8.51 6.01
N ILE A 20 -10.17 7.35 5.41
CA ILE A 20 -8.92 7.08 4.69
C ILE A 20 -8.82 7.98 3.47
N ALA A 21 -9.91 8.14 2.72
CA ALA A 21 -9.96 9.03 1.56
C ALA A 21 -9.65 10.47 1.96
N GLU A 22 -10.26 10.99 3.02
CA GLU A 22 -9.97 12.32 3.54
C GLU A 22 -8.51 12.46 3.99
N LEU A 23 -8.01 11.47 4.72
CA LEU A 23 -6.65 11.48 5.29
C LEU A 23 -5.54 11.48 4.23
N LEU A 24 -5.81 10.84 3.08
CA LEU A 24 -4.90 10.73 1.94
C LEU A 24 -5.25 11.69 0.78
N ALA A 25 -6.27 12.54 0.95
CA ALA A 25 -6.78 13.46 -0.07
C ALA A 25 -7.16 12.75 -1.39
N LEU A 26 -7.89 11.64 -1.28
CA LEU A 26 -8.39 10.82 -2.39
C LEU A 26 -9.89 11.00 -2.58
N VAL A 27 -10.37 10.71 -3.79
CA VAL A 27 -11.80 10.66 -4.12
C VAL A 27 -12.29 9.21 -3.94
N PRO A 28 -13.18 8.91 -2.97
CA PRO A 28 -13.71 7.57 -2.83
C PRO A 28 -14.60 7.22 -4.02
N SER A 29 -14.46 6.01 -4.56
CA SER A 29 -15.28 5.47 -5.64
C SER A 29 -15.49 3.98 -5.45
N ASP A 30 -16.62 3.46 -5.93
CA ASP A 30 -16.96 2.03 -5.87
C ASP A 30 -16.62 1.29 -7.16
N THR A 31 -16.35 2.04 -8.24
CA THR A 31 -15.97 1.51 -9.56
C THR A 31 -14.68 2.12 -10.04
N TYR A 32 -14.00 1.46 -10.97
CA TYR A 32 -12.79 2.01 -11.57
C TYR A 32 -13.08 3.34 -12.27
N PRO A 33 -12.20 4.34 -12.13
CA PRO A 33 -12.35 5.59 -12.83
C PRO A 33 -12.11 5.41 -14.34
N ASP A 34 -12.53 6.41 -15.11
CA ASP A 34 -12.24 6.48 -16.53
C ASP A 34 -10.73 6.69 -16.82
N ALA A 35 -10.37 6.90 -18.07
CA ALA A 35 -8.97 6.99 -18.50
C ALA A 35 -8.22 8.25 -17.98
N GLN A 36 -8.85 9.13 -17.20
CA GLN A 36 -8.26 10.39 -16.74
C GLN A 36 -7.86 10.40 -15.26
N ALA A 37 -7.84 9.25 -14.57
CA ALA A 37 -7.30 9.17 -13.22
C ALA A 37 -5.77 9.25 -13.20
N GLN A 38 -5.22 9.98 -12.23
CA GLN A 38 -3.76 10.06 -12.05
C GLN A 38 -3.19 8.86 -11.30
N LEU A 39 -3.98 8.34 -10.36
CA LEU A 39 -3.58 7.27 -9.47
C LEU A 39 -4.84 6.59 -8.94
N LEU A 40 -4.76 5.27 -8.84
CA LEU A 40 -5.67 4.46 -8.05
C LEU A 40 -5.02 4.03 -6.73
N VAL A 41 -5.76 4.14 -5.64
CA VAL A 41 -5.47 3.45 -4.38
C VAL A 41 -6.56 2.41 -4.17
N LEU A 42 -6.17 1.16 -3.97
CA LEU A 42 -7.09 0.06 -3.71
C LEU A 42 -6.94 -0.41 -2.26
N ILE A 43 -8.05 -0.52 -1.55
CA ILE A 43 -8.10 -1.19 -0.24
C ILE A 43 -8.21 -2.69 -0.45
N ALA A 44 -7.31 -3.44 0.18
CA ALA A 44 -7.39 -4.87 0.37
C ALA A 44 -7.46 -5.16 1.88
N SER A 45 -8.58 -5.70 2.35
CA SER A 45 -8.75 -6.05 3.77
C SER A 45 -8.27 -7.49 4.01
N ALA A 46 -7.48 -7.72 5.05
CA ALA A 46 -7.10 -9.07 5.47
C ALA A 46 -8.32 -9.87 6.00
N LYS A 47 -9.41 -9.17 6.34
CA LYS A 47 -10.67 -9.75 6.81
C LYS A 47 -11.68 -9.96 5.70
N ASP A 48 -11.91 -8.94 4.88
CA ASP A 48 -12.98 -8.92 3.88
C ASP A 48 -12.47 -9.12 2.44
N GLY A 49 -11.15 -9.09 2.22
CA GLY A 49 -10.52 -9.28 0.92
C GLY A 49 -10.63 -8.06 0.01
N ILE A 50 -10.79 -8.33 -1.29
CA ILE A 50 -11.05 -7.32 -2.34
C ILE A 50 -12.43 -7.61 -2.92
N PRO A 51 -13.30 -6.61 -3.14
CA PRO A 51 -14.58 -6.80 -3.80
C PRO A 51 -14.45 -7.49 -5.16
N SER A 52 -15.27 -8.52 -5.41
CA SER A 52 -15.16 -9.34 -6.63
C SER A 52 -15.37 -8.53 -7.91
N THR A 53 -16.21 -7.49 -7.86
CA THR A 53 -16.43 -6.57 -9.00
C THR A 53 -15.14 -5.87 -9.41
N LEU A 54 -14.30 -5.49 -8.44
CA LEU A 54 -13.01 -4.88 -8.71
C LEU A 54 -12.00 -5.90 -9.25
N VAL A 55 -12.06 -7.14 -8.79
CA VAL A 55 -11.23 -8.23 -9.31
C VAL A 55 -11.58 -8.52 -10.78
N ASP A 56 -12.88 -8.63 -11.09
CA ASP A 56 -13.37 -8.95 -12.44
C ASP A 56 -13.00 -7.87 -13.47
N GLU A 57 -13.06 -6.60 -13.08
CA GLU A 57 -12.75 -5.45 -13.95
C GLU A 57 -11.24 -5.11 -14.00
N TRP A 58 -10.42 -5.69 -13.12
CA TRP A 58 -8.98 -5.38 -13.00
C TRP A 58 -8.22 -5.50 -14.33
N PRO A 59 -8.35 -6.58 -15.12
CA PRO A 59 -7.56 -6.71 -16.36
C PRO A 59 -7.83 -5.57 -17.34
N GLN A 60 -9.09 -5.14 -17.48
CA GLN A 60 -9.46 -4.02 -18.34
C GLN A 60 -8.93 -2.69 -17.81
N PHE A 61 -8.99 -2.48 -16.49
CA PHE A 61 -8.43 -1.28 -15.89
C PHE A 61 -6.91 -1.18 -16.11
N ARG A 62 -6.19 -2.31 -16.01
CA ARG A 62 -4.74 -2.34 -16.10
C ARG A 62 -4.16 -2.02 -17.45
N GLU A 63 -4.90 -2.23 -18.55
CA GLU A 63 -4.52 -1.77 -19.89
C GLU A 63 -4.31 -0.25 -19.99
N LYS A 64 -4.83 0.53 -19.04
CA LYS A 64 -4.68 1.99 -19.00
C LYS A 64 -3.34 2.45 -18.43
N TYR A 65 -2.55 1.55 -17.82
CA TYR A 65 -1.28 1.86 -17.14
C TYR A 65 -1.40 2.98 -16.10
N ILE A 66 -2.56 3.09 -15.43
CA ILE A 66 -2.75 4.03 -14.32
C ILE A 66 -1.96 3.53 -13.10
N PRO A 67 -1.06 4.35 -12.53
CA PRO A 67 -0.34 4.02 -11.30
C PRO A 67 -1.29 3.55 -10.19
N THR A 68 -1.01 2.38 -9.62
CA THR A 68 -1.88 1.79 -8.59
C THR A 68 -1.08 1.46 -7.35
N LEU A 69 -1.61 1.86 -6.19
CA LEU A 69 -1.13 1.54 -4.86
C LEU A 69 -2.16 0.64 -4.17
N VAL A 70 -1.72 -0.38 -3.45
CA VAL A 70 -2.60 -1.20 -2.60
C VAL A 70 -2.34 -0.84 -1.14
N LEU A 71 -3.41 -0.53 -0.40
CA LEU A 71 -3.37 -0.44 1.06
C LEU A 71 -3.91 -1.74 1.64
N ILE A 72 -3.11 -2.41 2.45
CA ILE A 72 -3.51 -3.63 3.15
C ILE A 72 -3.94 -3.25 4.57
N LEU A 73 -5.18 -3.57 4.92
CA LEU A 73 -5.82 -3.24 6.20
C LEU A 73 -6.24 -4.51 6.95
N ASP A 74 -6.66 -4.37 8.21
CA ASP A 74 -7.26 -5.42 9.05
C ASP A 74 -6.35 -6.64 9.38
N PHE A 75 -5.04 -6.51 9.16
CA PHE A 75 -4.04 -7.55 9.44
C PHE A 75 -3.68 -7.67 10.93
N GLU A 76 -4.18 -6.77 11.80
CA GLU A 76 -3.96 -6.81 13.25
C GLU A 76 -4.68 -7.97 13.96
N SER A 77 -5.67 -8.59 13.31
CA SER A 77 -6.46 -9.68 13.90
C SER A 77 -5.70 -11.00 14.00
N GLY A 78 -4.61 -11.15 13.22
CA GLY A 78 -3.73 -12.31 13.24
C GLY A 78 -4.23 -13.54 12.47
N GLU A 79 -5.38 -13.47 11.77
CA GLU A 79 -5.84 -14.57 10.91
C GLU A 79 -5.11 -14.63 9.56
N VAL A 80 -4.87 -13.44 8.99
CA VAL A 80 -4.11 -13.23 7.76
C VAL A 80 -3.21 -12.03 8.02
N ASP A 81 -1.89 -12.23 7.95
CA ASP A 81 -0.93 -11.15 8.13
C ASP A 81 -0.73 -10.34 6.83
N PHE A 82 0.14 -9.33 6.89
CA PHE A 82 0.37 -8.42 5.78
C PHE A 82 0.98 -9.14 4.56
N GLU A 83 1.95 -10.02 4.81
CA GLU A 83 2.68 -10.78 3.80
C GLU A 83 1.76 -11.80 3.09
N ASP A 84 0.95 -12.52 3.86
CA ASP A 84 -0.08 -13.43 3.33
C ASP A 84 -1.09 -12.65 2.49
N MET A 85 -1.53 -11.47 2.94
CA MET A 85 -2.44 -10.66 2.17
C MET A 85 -1.80 -10.13 0.89
N CYS A 86 -0.51 -9.76 0.88
CA CYS A 86 0.23 -9.44 -0.34
C CYS A 86 0.18 -10.61 -1.35
N ALA A 87 0.38 -11.85 -0.89
CA ALA A 87 0.31 -13.04 -1.73
C ALA A 87 -1.12 -13.30 -2.26
N ILE A 88 -2.14 -13.02 -1.45
CA ILE A 88 -3.55 -13.12 -1.86
C ILE A 88 -3.88 -12.09 -2.94
N VAL A 89 -3.52 -10.81 -2.72
CA VAL A 89 -3.67 -9.76 -3.75
C VAL A 89 -2.94 -10.13 -5.02
N GLY A 90 -1.71 -10.66 -4.90
CA GLY A 90 -0.90 -11.17 -5.99
C GLY A 90 -1.61 -12.19 -6.88
N LYS A 91 -2.43 -13.06 -6.29
CA LYS A 91 -3.21 -14.09 -6.98
C LYS A 91 -4.53 -13.56 -7.54
N MET A 92 -5.17 -12.60 -6.86
CA MET A 92 -6.46 -12.07 -7.27
C MET A 92 -6.32 -11.03 -8.40
N LEU A 93 -5.30 -10.19 -8.34
CA LEU A 93 -5.11 -9.06 -9.24
C LEU A 93 -3.87 -9.25 -10.11
N GLU A 94 -2.70 -8.97 -9.53
CA GLU A 94 -1.38 -9.17 -10.10
C GLU A 94 -0.34 -9.05 -8.98
N PRO A 95 0.90 -9.55 -9.19
CA PRO A 95 1.96 -9.47 -8.18
C PRO A 95 2.20 -8.04 -7.67
N VAL A 96 2.22 -7.88 -6.35
CA VAL A 96 2.51 -6.62 -5.68
C VAL A 96 3.94 -6.58 -5.14
N VAL A 97 4.48 -5.38 -4.95
CA VAL A 97 5.81 -5.14 -4.38
C VAL A 97 5.63 -4.54 -2.99
N ALA A 98 6.12 -5.20 -1.94
CA ALA A 98 6.03 -4.71 -0.56
C ALA A 98 7.34 -4.04 -0.11
N PRO A 99 7.42 -2.69 -0.07
CA PRO A 99 8.63 -1.99 0.37
C PRO A 99 8.81 -1.91 1.88
N PHE A 100 7.75 -2.20 2.65
CA PHE A 100 7.76 -2.17 4.10
C PHE A 100 7.15 -3.45 4.65
N LEU A 101 7.74 -4.00 5.70
CA LEU A 101 7.16 -5.12 6.45
C LEU A 101 6.76 -4.69 7.86
N VAL A 102 5.79 -5.40 8.42
CA VAL A 102 5.20 -5.09 9.73
C VAL A 102 6.05 -5.69 10.84
N LEU A 103 6.44 -4.86 11.80
CA LEU A 103 7.06 -5.30 13.05
C LEU A 103 6.02 -5.27 14.16
N HIS A 104 5.92 -6.40 14.85
CA HIS A 104 5.00 -6.61 15.95
C HIS A 104 5.70 -6.38 17.29
N ALA A 105 4.99 -5.78 18.23
CA ALA A 105 5.42 -5.71 19.63
C ALA A 105 5.28 -7.09 20.31
N GLU A 106 5.81 -7.22 21.53
CA GLU A 106 5.75 -8.47 22.30
C GLU A 106 4.31 -8.95 22.58
N ASN A 107 3.35 -8.03 22.58
CA ASN A 107 1.93 -8.34 22.76
C ASN A 107 1.23 -8.77 21.45
N GLY A 108 1.97 -8.84 20.34
CA GLY A 108 1.46 -9.17 19.01
C GLY A 108 0.90 -7.98 18.24
N ASP A 109 0.87 -6.76 18.81
CA ASP A 109 0.32 -5.60 18.10
C ASP A 109 1.30 -5.10 17.02
N PRO A 110 0.82 -4.83 15.80
CA PRO A 110 1.60 -4.14 14.78
C PRO A 110 1.90 -2.69 15.20
N THR A 111 3.17 -2.40 15.47
CA THR A 111 3.59 -1.12 16.07
C THR A 111 4.68 -0.41 15.31
N ALA A 112 5.34 -1.08 14.36
CA ALA A 112 6.38 -0.47 13.57
C ALA A 112 6.43 -1.05 12.16
N LEU A 113 7.14 -0.36 11.27
CA LEU A 113 7.47 -0.84 9.94
C LEU A 113 8.98 -0.92 9.78
N ILE A 114 9.48 -1.93 9.09
CA ILE A 114 10.86 -1.94 8.59
C ILE A 114 10.86 -1.60 7.11
N ASN A 115 11.60 -0.55 6.75
CA ASN A 115 11.81 -0.15 5.36
C ASN A 115 12.89 -1.04 4.73
N LEU A 116 12.53 -1.81 3.72
CA LEU A 116 13.43 -2.78 3.09
C LEU A 116 14.50 -2.14 2.20
N GLU A 117 14.33 -0.87 1.79
CA GLU A 117 15.33 -0.15 1.00
C GLU A 117 16.55 0.26 1.84
N ASN A 118 16.34 0.58 3.12
CA ASN A 118 17.38 1.15 3.99
C ASN A 118 17.52 0.48 5.36
N LEU A 119 16.72 -0.55 5.64
CA LEU A 119 16.68 -1.30 6.91
C LEU A 119 16.41 -0.43 8.13
N LYS A 120 15.68 0.67 7.98
CA LYS A 120 15.28 1.49 9.11
C LYS A 120 13.92 1.07 9.63
N VAL A 121 13.77 1.13 10.95
CA VAL A 121 12.51 0.94 11.65
C VAL A 121 11.81 2.28 11.82
N ILE A 122 10.55 2.34 11.42
CA ILE A 122 9.64 3.46 11.62
C ILE A 122 8.65 3.03 12.70
N ASN A 123 8.84 3.53 13.91
CA ASN A 123 8.07 3.16 15.09
C ASN A 123 6.84 4.07 15.27
N TYR A 124 5.67 3.45 15.41
CA TYR A 124 4.35 4.05 15.61
C TYR A 124 3.75 3.77 17.00
N SER A 125 4.47 3.11 17.92
CA SER A 125 3.99 2.73 19.25
C SER A 125 3.73 3.92 20.17
N ASP A 126 4.49 5.01 19.99
CA ASP A 126 4.41 6.21 20.82
C ASP A 126 3.61 7.32 20.16
N LYS A 127 3.34 8.41 20.90
CA LYS A 127 2.67 9.61 20.38
C LYS A 127 3.42 10.30 19.23
N LYS A 128 4.68 9.94 19.02
CA LYS A 128 5.54 10.51 17.99
C LYS A 128 6.12 9.37 17.16
N VAL A 129 6.02 9.50 15.85
CA VAL A 129 6.67 8.58 14.92
C VAL A 129 8.18 8.81 14.95
N VAL A 130 8.95 7.74 15.14
CA VAL A 130 10.41 7.77 15.24
C VAL A 130 11.01 6.83 14.21
N GLU A 131 11.94 7.33 13.40
CA GLU A 131 12.76 6.52 12.51
C GLU A 131 14.12 6.26 13.17
N GLN A 132 14.55 5.00 13.20
CA GLN A 132 15.82 4.56 13.77
C GLN A 132 16.41 3.38 12.99
N ASP A 133 17.69 3.10 13.20
CA ASP A 133 18.32 1.91 12.61
C ASP A 133 17.71 0.63 13.19
N SER A 134 17.52 -0.40 12.37
CA SER A 134 17.04 -1.70 12.87
C SER A 134 18.11 -2.47 13.61
N ASP A 135 17.71 -3.26 14.60
CA ASP A 135 18.61 -4.23 15.22
C ASP A 135 19.10 -5.28 14.21
N PRO A 136 20.32 -5.83 14.36
CA PRO A 136 20.87 -6.82 13.45
C PRO A 136 19.99 -8.04 13.23
N GLU A 137 19.21 -8.45 14.23
CA GLU A 137 18.29 -9.59 14.15
C GLU A 137 17.20 -9.35 13.09
N HIS A 138 16.74 -8.11 12.91
CA HIS A 138 15.78 -7.78 11.85
C HIS A 138 16.36 -8.01 10.46
N HIS A 139 17.66 -7.79 10.26
CA HIS A 139 18.28 -7.92 8.94
C HIS A 139 18.22 -9.36 8.43
N ASP A 140 18.45 -10.34 9.31
CA ASP A 140 18.39 -11.75 8.93
C ASP A 140 16.95 -12.18 8.62
N LEU A 141 15.96 -11.64 9.34
CA LEU A 141 14.54 -11.90 9.12
C LEU A 141 14.05 -11.36 7.77
N VAL A 142 14.48 -10.16 7.38
CA VAL A 142 13.97 -9.52 6.15
C VAL A 142 14.84 -9.76 4.92
N LYS A 143 15.92 -10.53 5.05
CA LYS A 143 16.96 -10.66 4.01
C LYS A 143 16.42 -11.11 2.65
N GLU A 144 15.51 -12.08 2.64
CA GLU A 144 14.92 -12.60 1.41
C GLU A 144 14.02 -11.54 0.75
N PHE A 145 13.19 -10.85 1.55
CA PHE A 145 12.34 -9.75 1.07
C PHE A 145 13.15 -8.56 0.52
N VAL A 146 14.32 -8.26 1.09
CA VAL A 146 15.23 -7.25 0.53
C VAL A 146 15.74 -7.67 -0.84
N VAL A 147 16.08 -8.95 -1.02
CA VAL A 147 16.52 -9.47 -2.31
C VAL A 147 15.37 -9.41 -3.33
N GLU A 148 14.16 -9.81 -2.94
CA GLU A 148 12.96 -9.74 -3.78
C GLU A 148 12.65 -8.30 -4.20
N LEU A 149 12.64 -7.35 -3.25
CA LEU A 149 12.41 -5.94 -3.55
C LEU A 149 13.45 -5.41 -4.55
N ASN A 150 14.73 -5.71 -4.34
CA ASN A 150 15.78 -5.27 -5.25
C ASN A 150 15.63 -5.85 -6.66
N GLN A 151 15.15 -7.10 -6.78
CA GLN A 151 14.85 -7.71 -8.07
C GLN A 151 13.67 -7.01 -8.76
N SER A 152 12.57 -6.75 -8.04
CA SER A 152 11.42 -6.00 -8.59
C SER A 152 11.79 -4.58 -9.04
N LEU A 153 12.78 -3.98 -8.40
CA LEU A 153 13.23 -2.62 -8.69
C LEU A 153 14.42 -2.56 -9.67
N GLN A 154 14.95 -3.69 -10.13
CA GLN A 154 16.19 -3.75 -10.92
C GLN A 154 16.09 -3.00 -12.27
N GLU A 155 14.93 -3.01 -12.90
CA GLU A 155 14.76 -2.46 -14.26
C GLU A 155 14.63 -0.92 -14.29
N GLY A 156 14.04 -0.32 -13.25
CA GLY A 156 13.77 1.12 -13.25
C GLY A 156 13.42 1.72 -11.89
N GLY A 157 13.61 1.00 -10.78
CA GLY A 157 13.21 1.47 -9.46
C GLY A 157 11.73 1.80 -9.37
N TRP A 158 11.38 2.81 -8.56
CA TRP A 158 10.00 3.26 -8.37
C TRP A 158 9.43 4.08 -9.53
N GLU A 159 10.25 4.43 -10.53
CA GLU A 159 9.73 5.02 -11.77
C GLU A 159 8.79 4.04 -12.49
N GLN A 160 8.99 2.74 -12.32
CA GLN A 160 8.07 1.69 -12.79
C GLN A 160 6.66 1.86 -12.20
N PHE A 161 6.54 2.31 -10.94
CA PHE A 161 5.23 2.58 -10.33
C PHE A 161 4.57 3.82 -10.96
N VAL A 162 5.34 4.89 -11.19
CA VAL A 162 4.87 6.11 -11.88
C VAL A 162 4.35 5.79 -13.29
N GLN A 163 4.89 4.75 -13.93
CA GLN A 163 4.49 4.26 -15.24
C GLN A 163 3.40 3.17 -15.19
N GLY A 164 2.89 2.84 -14.00
CA GLY A 164 1.85 1.81 -13.82
C GLY A 164 2.30 0.39 -14.15
N LEU A 165 3.60 0.09 -14.03
CA LEU A 165 4.20 -1.22 -14.34
C LEU A 165 4.32 -2.12 -13.12
N ILE A 166 4.52 -1.54 -11.93
CA ILE A 166 4.52 -2.27 -10.65
C ILE A 166 3.49 -1.67 -9.70
N VAL A 167 2.97 -2.50 -8.81
CA VAL A 167 1.94 -2.15 -7.83
C VAL A 167 2.52 -2.27 -6.42
N PRO A 168 2.87 -1.16 -5.74
CA PRO A 168 3.32 -1.22 -4.36
C PRO A 168 2.17 -1.61 -3.42
N ALA A 169 2.45 -2.41 -2.41
CA ALA A 169 1.54 -2.74 -1.31
C ALA A 169 2.05 -2.15 0.00
N ILE A 170 1.20 -1.39 0.70
CA ILE A 170 1.54 -0.68 1.94
C ILE A 170 0.68 -1.21 3.09
N PRO A 171 1.28 -1.67 4.20
CA PRO A 171 0.53 -2.00 5.41
C PRO A 171 -0.06 -0.70 5.96
N PHE A 172 -1.36 -0.66 6.22
CA PHE A 172 -2.04 0.55 6.66
C PHE A 172 -2.94 0.27 7.87
N MET A 173 -2.77 1.04 8.94
CA MET A 173 -3.67 1.00 10.09
C MET A 173 -4.11 2.41 10.46
N PHE A 174 -5.43 2.58 10.54
CA PHE A 174 -6.00 3.88 10.87
C PHE A 174 -5.79 4.27 12.34
N SER A 175 -5.81 3.29 13.26
CA SER A 175 -5.80 3.50 14.71
C SER A 175 -4.51 4.17 15.23
N ASN A 176 -3.35 3.74 14.75
CA ASN A 176 -2.03 4.29 15.11
C ASN A 176 -1.37 5.07 13.95
N LYS A 177 -2.04 5.20 12.80
CA LYS A 177 -1.54 5.83 11.57
C LYS A 177 -0.30 5.16 10.96
N LEU A 178 -0.06 3.89 11.30
CA LEU A 178 0.97 3.07 10.65
C LEU A 178 0.68 2.98 9.15
N GLY A 179 1.71 3.17 8.33
CA GLY A 179 1.59 3.17 6.87
C GLY A 179 1.19 4.49 6.24
N LEU A 180 0.77 5.49 7.04
CA LEU A 180 0.28 6.76 6.51
C LEU A 180 1.37 7.55 5.79
N MET A 181 2.58 7.60 6.37
CA MET A 181 3.69 8.35 5.76
C MET A 181 4.19 7.63 4.51
N GLU A 182 4.20 6.30 4.54
CA GLU A 182 4.64 5.44 3.46
C GLU A 182 3.69 5.53 2.27
N ALA A 183 2.37 5.47 2.51
CA ALA A 183 1.37 5.72 1.48
C ALA A 183 1.56 7.11 0.86
N LYS A 184 1.72 8.15 1.69
CA LYS A 184 1.96 9.53 1.21
C LYS A 184 3.24 9.65 0.37
N LYS A 185 4.34 8.98 0.74
CA LYS A 185 5.57 8.93 -0.06
C LYS A 185 5.27 8.50 -1.50
N PHE A 186 4.44 7.47 -1.70
CA PHE A 186 4.04 7.03 -3.04
C PHE A 186 3.08 7.99 -3.73
N LEU A 187 2.12 8.56 -3.00
CA LEU A 187 1.22 9.58 -3.54
C LEU A 187 1.98 10.81 -4.06
N ASP A 188 3.09 11.17 -3.40
CA ASP A 188 3.92 12.32 -3.77
C ASP A 188 4.82 12.06 -5.00
N LEU A 189 5.03 10.80 -5.39
CA LEU A 189 5.71 10.45 -6.65
C LEU A 189 4.85 10.77 -7.88
N ILE A 190 3.53 10.79 -7.74
CA ILE A 190 2.61 11.12 -8.83
C ILE A 190 2.34 12.63 -8.78
N PRO A 191 2.74 13.43 -9.77
CA PRO A 191 2.52 14.87 -9.74
C PRO A 191 1.02 15.19 -9.61
N SER A 192 0.63 15.95 -8.59
CA SER A 192 -0.72 16.52 -8.56
C SER A 192 -0.79 17.61 -9.63
N SER A 193 -1.64 17.45 -10.64
CA SER A 193 -1.92 18.55 -11.56
C SER A 193 -2.77 19.57 -10.82
N SER A 194 -2.12 20.60 -10.28
CA SER A 194 -2.77 21.79 -9.70
C SER A 194 -3.28 22.73 -10.79
#